data_AF-A0AA44NFC0-F1
#
_entry.id   AF-A0AA44NFC0-F1
#
_cell.length_a   1.000
_cell.length_b   1.000
_cell.length_c   1.000
_cell.angle_alpha   90.00
_cell.angle_beta   90.00
_cell.angle_gamma   90.00
#
_symmetry.space_group_name_H-M   'P 1'
#
loop_
_entity.id
_entity.type
_entity.pdbx_description
1 polymer ?
#
loop_
_entity_poly.entity_id
_entity_poly.type
_entity_poly.pdbx_seq_one_letter_code
_entity_poly.pdbx_strand_id
1 'polypeptide(L)'
;LTYLGFTKVGRDIIAGGTTSDVLAYLGVPDLLKGKQDADNTLTALARLAGAANKLPYFSGPDVMSMTDFSDIGRAIIAASTKSSVLSYLELGSAAKKNTGTDADQIPDMSSFAFGSRWITLPSGHIIQFDVLTAGVGDKANWPVTNYPIPFPNELLLPPVAIHTGNGAVDTSVNFIVDTEASLTRFRAGTNGLTPQNGAYIAIGR
;
A
#
# COMPACT_ATOMS: atom_id res chain seq x y z
N LEU A 1 -31.43 14.24 79.59
CA LEU A 1 -30.68 13.01 79.26
C LEU A 1 -29.72 12.56 80.38
N THR A 2 -29.02 13.46 81.08
CA THR A 2 -28.11 13.12 82.20
C THR A 2 -28.80 12.39 83.36
N TYR A 3 -30.08 12.68 83.61
CA TYR A 3 -30.89 12.05 84.66
C TYR A 3 -31.54 10.71 84.28
N LEU A 4 -31.37 10.25 83.03
CA LEU A 4 -31.96 9.00 82.51
C LEU A 4 -30.95 7.84 82.47
N GLY A 5 -29.76 8.00 83.07
CA GLY A 5 -28.74 6.94 83.13
C GLY A 5 -27.96 6.69 81.84
N PHE A 6 -28.18 7.46 80.77
CA PHE A 6 -27.45 7.30 79.51
C PHE A 6 -25.96 7.63 79.65
N THR A 7 -25.10 6.78 79.07
CA THR A 7 -23.66 7.02 78.94
C THR A 7 -23.39 8.26 78.09
N LYS A 8 -22.18 8.84 78.18
CA LYS A 8 -21.78 9.99 77.35
C LYS A 8 -21.98 9.69 75.86
N VAL A 9 -21.55 8.51 75.41
CA VAL A 9 -21.72 8.02 74.04
C VAL A 9 -23.19 8.01 73.62
N GLY A 10 -24.07 7.44 74.46
CA GLY A 10 -25.50 7.42 74.17
C GLY A 10 -26.10 8.82 74.06
N ARG A 11 -25.65 9.77 74.89
CA ARG A 11 -26.11 11.16 74.81
C ARG A 11 -25.63 11.87 73.55
N ASP A 12 -24.36 11.70 73.17
CA ASP A 12 -23.78 12.33 71.98
C ASP A 12 -24.48 11.85 70.70
N ILE A 13 -24.81 10.56 70.61
CA ILE A 13 -25.58 9.98 69.49
C ILE A 13 -27.00 10.55 69.42
N ILE A 14 -27.72 10.60 70.55
CA ILE A 14 -29.10 11.13 70.59
C ILE A 14 -29.13 12.64 70.30
N ALA A 15 -28.09 13.37 70.70
CA ALA A 15 -27.98 14.81 70.46
C ALA A 15 -27.73 15.18 68.99
N GLY A 16 -27.27 14.24 68.16
CA GLY A 16 -26.92 14.48 66.77
C GLY A 16 -28.07 15.03 65.90
N GLY A 17 -29.34 14.73 66.19
CA GLY A 17 -30.48 15.33 65.47
C GLY A 17 -30.68 14.87 64.01
N THR A 18 -29.64 14.42 63.31
CA THR A 18 -29.70 13.77 61.99
C THR A 18 -28.90 12.48 61.93
N THR A 19 -29.16 11.66 60.90
CA THR A 19 -28.36 10.46 60.60
C THR A 19 -26.91 10.81 60.24
N SER A 20 -26.67 11.96 59.61
CA SER A 20 -25.32 12.42 59.26
C SER A 20 -24.48 12.69 60.50
N ASP A 21 -25.06 13.30 61.53
CA ASP A 21 -24.36 13.60 62.78
C ASP A 21 -24.00 12.32 63.55
N VAL A 22 -24.88 11.32 63.52
CA VAL A 22 -24.59 9.99 64.09
C VAL A 22 -23.47 9.29 63.30
N LEU A 23 -23.49 9.32 61.97
CA LEU A 23 -22.44 8.72 61.14
C LEU A 23 -21.09 9.41 61.33
N ALA A 24 -21.08 10.74 61.46
CA ALA A 24 -19.89 11.52 61.78
C ALA A 24 -19.33 11.19 63.17
N TYR A 25 -20.20 11.05 64.19
CA TYR A 25 -19.80 10.62 65.53
C TYR A 25 -19.16 9.23 65.54
N LEU A 26 -19.65 8.33 64.69
CA LEU A 26 -19.10 6.98 64.50
C LEU A 26 -17.85 6.96 63.58
N GLY A 27 -17.44 8.10 63.02
CA GLY A 27 -16.27 8.20 62.14
C GLY A 27 -16.45 7.57 60.76
N VAL A 28 -17.68 7.23 60.35
CA VAL A 28 -17.94 6.55 59.08
C VAL A 28 -17.49 7.36 57.86
N PRO A 29 -17.72 8.69 57.78
CA PRO A 29 -17.21 9.51 56.67
C PRO A 29 -15.69 9.45 56.55
N ASP A 30 -14.97 9.43 57.68
CA ASP A 30 -13.51 9.34 57.68
C ASP A 30 -13.02 7.95 57.26
N LEU A 31 -13.73 6.88 57.63
CA LEU A 31 -13.43 5.51 57.17
C LEU A 31 -13.66 5.31 55.67
N LEU A 32 -14.68 5.99 55.11
CA LEU A 32 -15.02 5.95 53.69
C LEU A 32 -14.21 6.94 52.86
N LYS A 33 -13.52 7.89 53.51
CA LYS A 33 -12.72 8.91 52.82
C LYS A 33 -11.68 8.28 51.92
N GLY A 34 -11.78 8.53 50.62
CA GLY A 34 -10.88 7.99 49.61
C GLY A 34 -11.09 6.51 49.27
N LYS A 35 -12.15 5.87 49.79
CA LYS A 35 -12.61 4.57 49.31
C LYS A 35 -13.39 4.76 48.00
N GLN A 36 -13.32 3.75 47.15
CA GLN A 36 -14.10 3.69 45.93
C GLN A 36 -15.45 3.06 46.23
N ASP A 37 -16.54 3.65 45.70
CA ASP A 37 -17.89 3.10 45.82
C ASP A 37 -17.98 1.73 45.14
N ALA A 38 -18.94 0.91 45.58
CA ALA A 38 -19.17 -0.40 45.00
C ALA A 38 -19.57 -0.27 43.53
N ASP A 39 -18.79 -0.88 42.65
CA ASP A 39 -18.97 -0.84 41.20
C ASP A 39 -18.76 -2.25 40.62
N ASN A 40 -19.69 -2.67 39.76
CA ASN A 40 -19.69 -4.01 39.19
C ASN A 40 -18.50 -4.23 38.25
N THR A 41 -18.12 -3.23 37.45
CA THR A 41 -16.98 -3.28 36.54
C THR A 41 -15.66 -3.43 37.30
N LEU A 42 -15.46 -2.67 38.38
CA LEU A 42 -14.28 -2.82 39.23
C LEU A 42 -14.22 -4.18 39.91
N THR A 43 -15.38 -4.66 40.36
CA THR A 43 -15.49 -6.00 40.96
C THR A 43 -15.15 -7.08 39.93
N ALA A 44 -15.57 -6.93 38.67
CA ALA A 44 -15.23 -7.86 37.60
C ALA A 44 -13.73 -7.83 37.24
N LEU A 45 -13.13 -6.64 37.17
CA LEU A 45 -11.69 -6.48 36.93
C LEU A 45 -10.86 -7.11 38.06
N ALA A 46 -11.24 -6.86 39.32
CA ALA A 46 -10.56 -7.39 40.50
C ALA A 46 -10.67 -8.93 40.64
N ARG A 47 -11.66 -9.55 39.97
CA ARG A 47 -11.85 -11.01 39.96
C ARG A 47 -10.99 -11.75 38.93
N LEU A 48 -10.36 -11.05 38.00
CA LEU A 48 -9.49 -11.71 37.02
C LEU A 48 -8.27 -12.33 37.72
N ALA A 49 -8.02 -13.61 37.46
CA ALA A 49 -6.82 -14.28 37.92
C ALA A 49 -5.60 -13.79 37.10
N GLY A 50 -4.68 -13.06 37.74
CA GLY A 50 -3.48 -12.59 37.07
C GLY A 50 -2.67 -13.75 36.47
N ALA A 51 -2.32 -13.64 35.19
CA ALA A 51 -1.50 -14.61 34.47
C ALA A 51 -0.59 -13.92 33.46
N ALA A 52 0.58 -14.51 33.20
CA ALA A 52 1.53 -13.98 32.22
C ALA A 52 0.92 -14.03 30.81
N ASN A 53 1.28 -13.04 29.98
CA ASN A 53 0.89 -12.96 28.57
C ASN A 53 -0.63 -13.06 28.35
N LYS A 54 -1.42 -12.48 29.27
CA LYS A 54 -2.87 -12.32 29.12
C LYS A 54 -3.24 -10.85 28.93
N LEU A 55 -4.29 -10.58 28.17
CA LEU A 55 -4.90 -9.27 28.02
C LEU A 55 -6.33 -9.30 28.57
N PRO A 56 -6.62 -8.57 29.66
CA PRO A 56 -7.99 -8.33 30.12
C PRO A 56 -8.82 -7.61 29.06
N TYR A 57 -10.06 -8.04 28.87
CA TYR A 57 -11.03 -7.39 27.98
C TYR A 57 -12.46 -7.57 28.49
N PHE A 58 -13.37 -6.69 28.09
CA PHE A 58 -14.79 -6.83 28.38
C PHE A 58 -15.42 -7.89 27.46
N SER A 59 -16.05 -8.91 28.04
CA SER A 59 -16.87 -9.88 27.31
C SER A 59 -18.37 -9.60 27.40
N GLY A 60 -18.74 -8.51 28.07
CA GLY A 60 -20.10 -7.99 28.24
C GLY A 60 -20.11 -6.81 29.22
N PRO A 61 -21.26 -6.14 29.42
CA PRO A 61 -21.40 -5.12 30.46
C PRO A 61 -21.07 -5.71 31.84
N ASP A 62 -20.15 -5.07 32.58
CA ASP A 62 -19.67 -5.55 33.89
C ASP A 62 -19.11 -6.99 33.91
N VAL A 63 -18.67 -7.52 32.76
CA VAL A 63 -18.05 -8.85 32.67
C VAL A 63 -16.68 -8.73 32.02
N MET A 64 -15.65 -9.16 32.74
CA MET A 64 -14.27 -9.19 32.28
C MET A 64 -13.84 -10.63 32.00
N SER A 65 -13.06 -10.80 30.93
CA SER A 65 -12.38 -12.04 30.58
C SER A 65 -10.93 -11.75 30.21
N MET A 66 -10.14 -12.79 29.95
CA MET A 66 -8.76 -12.68 29.49
C MET A 66 -8.55 -13.51 28.23
N THR A 67 -7.80 -12.95 27.30
CA THR A 67 -7.32 -13.66 26.11
C THR A 67 -5.81 -13.79 26.12
N ASP A 68 -5.26 -14.71 25.34
CA ASP A 68 -3.83 -14.80 25.11
C ASP A 68 -3.31 -13.55 24.41
N PHE A 69 -2.33 -12.90 25.01
CA PHE A 69 -1.65 -11.75 24.43
C PHE A 69 -0.36 -12.21 23.78
N SER A 70 -0.41 -12.49 22.48
CA SER A 70 0.72 -13.02 21.73
C SER A 70 1.95 -12.12 21.76
N ASP A 71 3.12 -12.71 21.58
CA ASP A 71 4.39 -11.97 21.50
C ASP A 71 4.36 -10.91 20.39
N ILE A 72 3.73 -11.25 19.26
CA ILE A 72 3.48 -10.32 18.15
C ILE A 72 2.62 -9.14 18.59
N GLY A 73 1.49 -9.40 19.26
CA GLY A 73 0.62 -8.34 19.75
C GLY A 73 1.35 -7.41 20.73
N ARG A 74 2.13 -7.99 21.65
CA ARG A 74 2.93 -7.22 22.61
C ARG A 74 3.99 -6.38 21.91
N ALA A 75 4.68 -6.94 20.92
CA ALA A 75 5.71 -6.22 20.18
C ALA A 75 5.13 -5.04 19.37
N ILE A 76 3.98 -5.22 18.71
CA ILE A 76 3.32 -4.15 17.93
C ILE A 76 2.84 -3.03 18.86
N ILE A 77 2.21 -3.36 19.99
CA ILE A 77 1.70 -2.35 20.94
C ILE A 77 2.85 -1.65 21.68
N ALA A 78 3.97 -2.33 21.93
CA ALA A 78 5.16 -1.75 22.54
C ALA A 78 5.97 -0.85 21.56
N ALA A 79 5.68 -0.90 20.26
CA ALA A 79 6.40 -0.10 19.28
C ALA A 79 6.11 1.39 19.45
N SER A 80 7.15 2.19 19.61
CA SER A 80 7.05 3.65 19.80
C SER A 80 6.88 4.44 18.51
N THR A 81 7.12 3.82 17.35
CA THR A 81 7.04 4.48 16.04
C THR A 81 6.48 3.56 14.97
N LYS A 82 5.92 4.14 13.90
CA LYS A 82 5.53 3.40 12.69
C LYS A 82 6.71 2.62 12.10
N SER A 83 7.92 3.21 12.11
CA SER A 83 9.13 2.56 11.59
C SER A 83 9.48 1.29 12.37
N SER A 84 9.32 1.31 13.70
CA SER A 84 9.54 0.14 14.55
C SER A 84 8.54 -0.99 14.23
N VAL A 85 7.27 -0.66 13.98
CA VAL A 85 6.26 -1.64 13.54
C VAL A 85 6.63 -2.24 12.18
N LEU A 86 6.97 -1.41 11.20
CA LEU A 86 7.37 -1.88 9.87
C LEU A 86 8.61 -2.79 9.92
N SER A 87 9.58 -2.45 10.78
CA SER A 87 10.77 -3.28 11.01
C SER A 87 10.43 -4.60 11.69
N TYR A 88 9.51 -4.60 12.66
CA TYR A 88 9.06 -5.81 13.33
C TYR A 88 8.36 -6.78 12.36
N LEU A 89 7.58 -6.22 11.42
CA LEU A 89 6.94 -6.98 10.34
C LEU A 89 7.88 -7.32 9.18
N GLU A 90 9.16 -6.94 9.29
CA GLU A 90 10.19 -7.18 8.27
C GLU A 90 9.84 -6.61 6.88
N LEU A 91 9.07 -5.52 6.85
CA LEU A 91 8.61 -4.91 5.60
C LEU A 91 9.74 -4.15 4.90
N GLY A 92 9.97 -4.53 3.64
CA GLY A 92 10.99 -3.93 2.79
C GLY A 92 10.66 -2.49 2.33
N SER A 93 11.56 -1.91 1.54
CA SER A 93 11.40 -0.55 0.99
C SER A 93 10.15 -0.41 0.13
N ALA A 94 9.74 -1.46 -0.58
CA ALA A 94 8.57 -1.44 -1.46
C ALA A 94 7.26 -1.13 -0.72
N ALA A 95 7.07 -1.67 0.50
CA ALA A 95 5.86 -1.45 1.30
C ALA A 95 5.68 0.02 1.76
N LYS A 96 6.72 0.84 1.60
CA LYS A 96 6.73 2.26 1.97
C LYS A 96 6.54 3.20 0.79
N LYS A 97 6.53 2.68 -0.45
CA LYS A 97 6.43 3.46 -1.68
C LYS A 97 4.98 3.53 -2.16
N ASN A 98 4.60 4.68 -2.71
CA ASN A 98 3.32 4.85 -3.37
C ASN A 98 3.34 4.22 -4.77
N THR A 99 2.17 3.88 -5.29
CA THR A 99 2.01 3.49 -6.71
C THR A 99 2.01 4.72 -7.61
N GLY A 100 2.71 4.65 -8.75
CA GLY A 100 2.78 5.71 -9.75
C GLY A 100 4.13 5.75 -10.46
N THR A 101 4.35 6.77 -11.30
CA THR A 101 5.53 6.88 -12.17
C THR A 101 6.51 8.00 -11.78
N ASP A 102 6.25 8.71 -10.68
CA ASP A 102 7.18 9.73 -10.16
C ASP A 102 8.41 9.09 -9.50
N ALA A 103 9.40 9.93 -9.17
CA ALA A 103 10.54 9.51 -8.38
C ALA A 103 10.09 8.85 -7.06
N ASP A 104 10.77 7.77 -6.69
CA ASP A 104 10.48 6.97 -5.49
C ASP A 104 9.11 6.28 -5.43
N GLN A 105 8.41 6.16 -6.56
CA GLN A 105 7.20 5.35 -6.68
C GLN A 105 7.45 3.97 -7.30
N ILE A 106 6.46 3.10 -7.18
CA ILE A 106 6.41 1.80 -7.87
C ILE A 106 5.35 1.90 -8.97
N PRO A 107 5.73 1.86 -10.26
CA PRO A 107 4.76 1.79 -11.34
C PRO A 107 3.91 0.53 -11.21
N ASP A 108 2.59 0.71 -11.26
CA ASP A 108 1.66 -0.42 -11.33
C ASP A 108 1.49 -0.90 -12.79
N MET A 109 0.65 -1.91 -12.99
CA MET A 109 0.44 -2.46 -14.33
C MET A 109 -0.29 -1.48 -15.28
N SER A 110 -1.05 -0.51 -14.75
CA SER A 110 -1.70 0.53 -15.57
C SER A 110 -0.71 1.51 -16.17
N SER A 111 0.47 1.64 -15.55
CA SER A 111 1.59 2.45 -16.04
C SER A 111 2.30 1.85 -17.26
N PHE A 112 1.97 0.60 -17.64
CA PHE A 112 2.49 -0.09 -18.82
C PHE A 112 1.36 -0.26 -19.85
N ALA A 113 1.04 0.79 -20.60
CA ALA A 113 0.06 0.66 -21.68
C ALA A 113 0.61 -0.23 -22.80
N PHE A 114 -0.22 -1.09 -23.40
CA PHE A 114 0.21 -1.97 -24.48
C PHE A 114 -0.92 -2.23 -25.48
N GLY A 115 -0.53 -2.64 -26.68
CA GLY A 115 -1.44 -3.13 -27.71
C GLY A 115 -0.82 -4.27 -28.48
N SER A 116 -1.40 -4.63 -29.64
CA SER A 116 -0.96 -5.78 -30.42
C SER A 116 0.54 -5.78 -30.77
N ARG A 117 1.16 -4.60 -30.84
CA ARG A 117 2.46 -4.34 -31.49
C ARG A 117 3.22 -3.15 -30.93
N TRP A 118 2.84 -2.73 -29.73
CA TRP A 118 3.47 -1.61 -29.03
C TRP A 118 3.32 -1.76 -27.53
N ILE A 119 4.28 -1.20 -26.80
CA ILE A 119 4.30 -1.13 -25.34
C ILE A 119 4.83 0.25 -24.96
N THR A 120 4.12 0.96 -24.09
CA THR A 120 4.57 2.18 -23.42
C THR A 120 5.07 1.82 -22.03
N LEU A 121 6.25 2.32 -21.68
CA LEU A 121 6.88 2.15 -20.38
C LEU A 121 6.50 3.31 -19.44
N PRO A 122 6.56 3.11 -18.11
CA PRO A 122 6.32 4.17 -17.11
C PRO A 122 7.19 5.43 -17.30
N SER A 123 8.33 5.29 -17.98
CA SER A 123 9.21 6.41 -18.31
C SER A 123 8.74 7.24 -19.51
N GLY A 124 7.58 6.94 -20.09
CA GLY A 124 7.03 7.58 -21.29
C GLY A 124 7.60 7.05 -22.60
N HIS A 125 8.59 6.15 -22.56
CA HIS A 125 9.14 5.52 -23.75
C HIS A 125 8.14 4.54 -24.37
N ILE A 126 8.09 4.51 -25.69
CA ILE A 126 7.26 3.60 -26.48
C ILE A 126 8.18 2.69 -27.28
N ILE A 127 7.95 1.39 -27.21
CA ILE A 127 8.58 0.37 -28.05
C ILE A 127 7.49 -0.11 -29.02
N GLN A 128 7.74 -0.03 -30.32
CA GLN A 128 6.83 -0.51 -31.36
C GLN A 128 7.53 -1.49 -32.28
N PHE A 129 6.80 -2.51 -32.73
CA PHE A 129 7.33 -3.53 -33.63
C PHE A 129 6.25 -4.08 -34.54
N ASP A 130 6.50 -4.15 -35.83
CA ASP A 130 5.58 -4.77 -36.79
C ASP A 130 6.32 -5.53 -37.87
N VAL A 131 5.57 -6.25 -38.70
CA VAL A 131 6.05 -6.68 -40.01
C VAL A 131 6.06 -5.50 -40.98
N LEU A 132 6.94 -5.57 -41.96
CA LEU A 132 7.00 -4.64 -43.07
C LEU A 132 7.25 -5.39 -44.37
N THR A 133 6.95 -4.72 -45.47
CA THR A 133 7.41 -5.13 -46.80
C THR A 133 8.32 -4.03 -47.33
N ALA A 134 9.57 -4.39 -47.59
CA ALA A 134 10.57 -3.52 -48.18
C ALA A 134 10.43 -3.54 -49.72
N GLY A 135 10.28 -2.36 -50.32
CA GLY A 135 10.15 -2.22 -51.78
C GLY A 135 11.49 -2.21 -52.51
N VAL A 136 11.45 -2.49 -53.80
CA VAL A 136 12.63 -2.40 -54.69
C VAL A 136 12.68 -1.04 -55.39
N GLY A 137 13.87 -0.63 -55.84
CA GLY A 137 14.09 0.62 -56.56
C GLY A 137 14.29 1.82 -55.62
N ASP A 138 14.03 3.03 -56.13
CA ASP A 138 14.26 4.28 -55.38
C ASP A 138 13.23 4.53 -54.28
N LYS A 139 13.60 5.37 -53.30
CA LYS A 139 12.76 5.79 -52.15
C LYS A 139 11.31 6.15 -52.51
N ALA A 140 11.12 6.80 -53.66
CA ALA A 140 9.79 7.20 -54.13
C ALA A 140 8.82 6.02 -54.31
N ASN A 141 9.35 4.82 -54.59
CA ASN A 141 8.60 3.59 -54.81
C ASN A 141 8.51 2.70 -53.57
N TRP A 142 9.20 3.06 -52.48
CA TRP A 142 9.19 2.26 -51.24
C TRP A 142 7.83 2.35 -50.55
N PRO A 143 7.27 1.21 -50.08
CA PRO A 143 6.05 1.18 -49.30
C PRO A 143 6.15 2.05 -48.04
N VAL A 144 5.06 2.76 -47.73
CA VAL A 144 4.90 3.48 -46.47
C VAL A 144 4.34 2.52 -45.43
N THR A 145 5.01 2.45 -44.28
CA THR A 145 4.57 1.69 -43.11
C THR A 145 4.25 2.66 -41.99
N ASN A 146 3.05 2.58 -41.42
CA ASN A 146 2.67 3.38 -40.26
C ASN A 146 3.10 2.67 -38.98
N TYR A 147 3.51 3.45 -37.98
CA TYR A 147 3.66 2.90 -36.63
C TYR A 147 2.27 2.56 -36.06
N PRO A 148 2.14 1.49 -35.25
CA PRO A 148 0.89 1.15 -34.56
C PRO A 148 0.25 2.34 -33.83
N ILE A 149 1.07 3.18 -33.20
CA ILE A 149 0.69 4.48 -32.64
C ILE A 149 1.72 5.56 -33.02
N PRO A 150 1.35 6.85 -33.10
CA PRO A 150 2.32 7.93 -33.24
C PRO A 150 3.32 7.98 -32.07
N PHE A 151 4.59 8.25 -32.35
CA PHE A 151 5.51 8.71 -31.31
C PHE A 151 5.19 10.19 -30.97
N PRO A 152 4.93 10.54 -29.70
CA PRO A 152 4.47 11.89 -29.36
C PRO A 152 5.48 13.01 -29.63
N ASN A 153 6.78 12.76 -29.40
CA ASN A 153 7.81 13.80 -29.39
C ASN A 153 8.98 13.47 -30.31
N GLU A 154 9.52 12.25 -30.24
CA GLU A 154 10.73 11.89 -31.00
C GLU A 154 10.89 10.38 -31.24
N LEU A 155 11.68 10.06 -32.26
CA LEU A 155 12.25 8.73 -32.49
C LEU A 155 13.65 8.69 -31.86
N LEU A 156 13.84 7.87 -30.85
CA LEU A 156 15.13 7.64 -30.19
C LEU A 156 15.93 6.55 -30.90
N LEU A 157 15.25 5.45 -31.24
CA LEU A 157 15.72 4.44 -32.17
C LEU A 157 14.80 4.49 -33.39
N PRO A 158 15.25 5.07 -34.52
CA PRO A 158 14.50 4.96 -35.76
C PRO A 158 14.31 3.48 -36.12
N PRO A 159 13.25 3.13 -36.87
CA PRO A 159 12.92 1.76 -37.25
C PRO A 159 14.14 1.02 -37.81
N VAL A 160 14.52 -0.03 -37.09
CA VAL A 160 15.53 -0.99 -37.53
C VAL A 160 14.79 -2.11 -38.23
N ALA A 161 14.94 -2.20 -39.54
CA ALA A 161 14.32 -3.25 -40.32
C ALA A 161 15.18 -4.53 -40.28
N ILE A 162 14.50 -5.66 -40.12
CA ILE A 162 15.08 -6.98 -39.94
C ILE A 162 14.51 -7.86 -41.04
N HIS A 163 15.39 -8.41 -41.88
CA HIS A 163 14.99 -9.39 -42.89
C HIS A 163 14.64 -10.71 -42.18
N THR A 164 13.42 -11.21 -42.38
CA THR A 164 12.93 -12.43 -41.72
C THR A 164 13.01 -13.69 -42.60
N GLY A 165 13.57 -13.58 -43.81
CA GLY A 165 13.99 -14.68 -44.70
C GLY A 165 12.97 -15.80 -44.89
N ASN A 166 12.26 -15.83 -46.01
CA ASN A 166 11.48 -17.01 -46.41
C ASN A 166 11.97 -17.55 -47.76
N GLY A 167 12.95 -18.47 -47.72
CA GLY A 167 13.45 -19.20 -48.90
C GLY A 167 14.77 -18.66 -49.47
N ALA A 168 15.58 -19.59 -50.00
CA ALA A 168 16.88 -19.45 -50.68
C ALA A 168 17.64 -18.11 -50.48
N VAL A 169 18.68 -18.21 -49.67
CA VAL A 169 19.52 -17.12 -49.17
C VAL A 169 20.05 -16.20 -50.28
N ASP A 170 19.46 -15.01 -50.42
CA ASP A 170 20.19 -13.86 -50.94
C ASP A 170 20.95 -13.25 -49.75
N THR A 171 22.18 -13.73 -49.54
CA THR A 171 23.07 -13.34 -48.42
C THR A 171 23.45 -11.86 -48.43
N SER A 172 22.99 -11.09 -49.43
CA SER A 172 23.29 -9.68 -49.65
C SER A 172 22.10 -8.74 -49.48
N VAL A 173 20.94 -9.24 -49.05
CA VAL A 173 19.74 -8.39 -48.85
C VAL A 173 19.92 -7.48 -47.64
N ASN A 174 20.12 -6.21 -47.91
CA ASN A 174 20.13 -5.12 -46.96
C ASN A 174 18.78 -4.40 -47.00
N PHE A 175 18.21 -4.16 -45.83
CA PHE A 175 17.05 -3.29 -45.70
C PHE A 175 17.52 -1.87 -45.39
N ILE A 176 16.94 -0.93 -46.11
CA ILE A 176 17.18 0.49 -45.93
C ILE A 176 15.88 1.09 -45.40
N VAL A 177 15.99 1.87 -44.34
CA VAL A 177 14.84 2.52 -43.73
C VAL A 177 15.02 4.02 -43.80
N ASP A 178 13.97 4.71 -44.23
CA ASP A 178 13.90 6.16 -44.21
C ASP A 178 12.70 6.57 -43.36
N THR A 179 12.98 7.24 -42.24
CA THR A 179 11.93 7.68 -41.31
C THR A 179 11.11 8.85 -41.83
N GLU A 180 11.49 9.45 -42.96
CA GLU A 180 10.88 10.66 -43.52
C GLU A 180 10.87 11.85 -42.53
N ALA A 181 11.69 11.81 -41.47
CA ALA A 181 11.55 12.69 -40.30
C ALA A 181 10.13 12.68 -39.69
N SER A 182 9.41 11.56 -39.81
CA SER A 182 8.03 11.39 -39.37
C SER A 182 7.94 10.56 -38.09
N LEU A 183 7.05 10.99 -37.18
CA LEU A 183 6.72 10.28 -35.95
C LEU A 183 5.55 9.28 -36.10
N THR A 184 4.97 9.18 -37.29
CA THR A 184 3.77 8.35 -37.56
C THR A 184 4.02 7.25 -38.58
N ARG A 185 5.10 7.34 -39.36
CA ARG A 185 5.41 6.40 -40.44
C ARG A 185 6.89 6.39 -40.81
N PHE A 186 7.25 5.46 -41.67
CA PHE A 186 8.53 5.38 -42.36
C PHE A 186 8.36 4.66 -43.70
N ARG A 187 9.41 4.63 -44.51
CA ARG A 187 9.51 3.80 -45.71
C ARG A 187 10.62 2.79 -45.59
N ALA A 188 10.40 1.59 -46.12
CA ALA A 188 11.41 0.53 -46.17
C ALA A 188 11.70 0.13 -47.62
N GLY A 189 12.99 0.07 -47.93
CA GLY A 189 13.53 -0.38 -49.20
C GLY A 189 14.44 -1.59 -49.02
N THR A 190 14.67 -2.31 -50.12
CA THR A 190 15.62 -3.42 -50.19
C THR A 190 16.47 -3.30 -51.44
N ASN A 191 17.72 -3.76 -51.37
CA ASN A 191 18.59 -3.93 -52.54
C ASN A 191 18.36 -5.28 -53.26
N GLY A 192 17.41 -6.10 -52.79
CA GLY A 192 17.00 -7.32 -53.46
C GLY A 192 16.30 -7.04 -54.81
N LEU A 193 16.18 -8.07 -55.64
CA LEU A 193 15.55 -7.98 -56.96
C LEU A 193 14.00 -8.01 -56.92
N THR A 194 13.43 -8.42 -55.80
CA THR A 194 11.98 -8.46 -55.54
C THR A 194 11.67 -7.83 -54.19
N PRO A 195 10.44 -7.36 -53.94
CA PRO A 195 10.03 -6.93 -52.62
C PRO A 195 10.31 -8.02 -51.57
N GLN A 196 10.79 -7.61 -50.40
CA GLN A 196 11.19 -8.52 -49.33
C GLN A 196 10.36 -8.26 -48.09
N ASN A 197 9.92 -9.33 -47.44
CA ASN A 197 9.23 -9.22 -46.16
C ASN A 197 10.23 -9.18 -45.01
N GLY A 198 9.86 -8.46 -43.95
CA GLY A 198 10.59 -8.48 -42.70
C GLY A 198 9.78 -7.94 -41.55
N ALA A 199 10.51 -7.52 -40.54
CA ALA A 199 9.96 -6.86 -39.36
C ALA A 199 10.76 -5.60 -39.04
N TYR A 200 10.25 -4.79 -38.12
CA TYR A 200 11.01 -3.72 -37.52
C TYR A 200 10.81 -3.65 -36.02
N ILE A 201 11.75 -2.95 -35.38
CA ILE A 201 11.57 -2.39 -34.05
C ILE A 201 11.94 -0.90 -34.09
N ALA A 202 11.13 -0.07 -33.43
CA ALA A 202 11.37 1.36 -33.27
C ALA A 202 11.13 1.74 -31.80
N ILE A 203 11.90 2.71 -31.30
CA ILE A 203 11.76 3.22 -29.93
C ILE A 203 11.68 4.74 -29.99
N GLY A 204 10.77 5.32 -29.23
CA GLY A 204 10.59 6.76 -29.15
C GLY A 204 9.87 7.16 -27.87
N ARG A 205 9.42 8.40 -27.80
CA ARG A 205 8.65 8.96 -26.68
C ARG A 205 7.93 10.22 -27.14
#